data_AF-A0A4Q5HLJ1-F1
#
_entry.id   AF-A0A4Q5HLJ1-F1
#
_cell.length_a   1.000
_cell.length_b   1.000
_cell.length_c   1.000
_cell.angle_alpha   90.00
_cell.angle_beta   90.00
_cell.angle_gamma   90.00
#
_symmetry.space_group_name_H-M   'P 1'
#
loop_
_entity.id
_entity.type
_entity.pdbx_description
1 polymer ?
#
loop_
_entity_poly.entity_id
_entity_poly.type
_entity_poly.pdbx_seq_one_letter_code
_entity_poly.pdbx_strand_id
1 'polypeptide(L)'
;MKPNFVLTPFDGSIKFYYNGWRRYGVGYIKRETVRKNVAWIDGYKILIPKAWGIGDCKVDWITPFIVEPGSCCTETYLVIGPYDSRQIAEHVVSYTQTKLFHLLVSIVKITQNTMQKAYSFVPIQDFSKSWTDAELYAKYGLTAAEIDFIESKIKPME
;
A
#
# COMPACT_ATOMS: atom_id res chain seq x y z
N MET A 1 -9.86 -18.31 12.35
CA MET A 1 -10.73 -19.06 11.41
C MET A 1 -10.30 -18.68 10.00
N LYS A 2 -9.85 -19.62 9.18
CA LYS A 2 -9.52 -19.32 7.76
C LYS A 2 -10.83 -19.14 6.99
N PRO A 3 -11.01 -18.05 6.23
CA PRO A 3 -12.22 -17.86 5.43
C PRO A 3 -12.35 -19.00 4.41
N ASN A 4 -13.57 -19.52 4.22
CA ASN A 4 -13.84 -20.49 3.17
C ASN A 4 -14.10 -19.72 1.87
N PHE A 5 -13.25 -19.90 0.85
CA PHE A 5 -13.34 -19.21 -0.43
C PHE A 5 -13.11 -20.21 -1.57
N VAL A 6 -13.56 -19.86 -2.77
CA VAL A 6 -13.35 -20.63 -4.00
C VAL A 6 -12.55 -19.83 -5.01
N LEU A 7 -11.97 -20.46 -6.03
CA LEU A 7 -11.15 -19.80 -7.06
C LEU A 7 -11.94 -19.39 -8.30
N THR A 8 -13.24 -19.71 -8.33
CA THR A 8 -14.16 -19.33 -9.40
C THR A 8 -15.17 -18.30 -8.88
N PRO A 9 -15.49 -17.27 -9.67
CA PRO A 9 -16.54 -16.32 -9.29
C PRO A 9 -17.90 -17.02 -9.18
N PHE A 10 -18.71 -16.57 -8.23
CA PHE A 10 -20.10 -16.99 -8.07
C PHE A 10 -21.00 -15.78 -7.78
N ASP A 11 -22.31 -15.97 -7.89
CA ASP A 11 -23.26 -14.87 -7.73
C ASP A 11 -23.19 -14.25 -6.32
N GLY A 12 -23.15 -12.92 -6.25
CA GLY A 12 -22.95 -12.17 -5.01
C GLY A 12 -21.57 -12.33 -4.34
N SER A 13 -20.57 -12.91 -5.03
CA SER A 13 -19.22 -13.01 -4.50
C SER A 13 -18.42 -11.71 -4.61
N ILE A 14 -17.50 -11.51 -3.68
CA ILE A 14 -16.49 -10.44 -3.72
C ILE A 14 -15.09 -11.04 -3.85
N LYS A 15 -14.16 -10.27 -4.44
CA LYS A 15 -12.76 -10.67 -4.60
C LYS A 15 -12.06 -10.77 -3.24
N PHE A 16 -11.29 -11.83 -3.05
CA PHE A 16 -10.59 -12.13 -1.82
C PHE A 16 -9.09 -12.30 -2.08
N TYR A 17 -8.30 -11.38 -1.53
CA TYR A 17 -6.85 -11.35 -1.65
C TYR A 17 -6.19 -11.99 -0.42
N TYR A 18 -5.62 -13.17 -0.62
CA TYR A 18 -5.05 -14.00 0.45
C TYR A 18 -3.58 -14.36 0.17
N ASN A 19 -2.85 -14.87 1.16
CA ASN A 19 -1.47 -15.31 0.91
C ASN A 19 -1.39 -16.36 -0.21
N GLY A 20 -0.70 -16.03 -1.32
CA GLY A 20 -0.57 -16.90 -2.49
C GLY A 20 -1.55 -16.62 -3.63
N TRP A 21 -2.46 -15.64 -3.50
CA TRP A 21 -3.41 -15.30 -4.58
C TRP A 21 -2.74 -15.00 -5.92
N ARG A 22 -1.53 -14.43 -5.91
CA ARG A 22 -0.74 -14.18 -7.13
C ARG A 22 -0.32 -15.46 -7.86
N ARG A 23 -0.17 -16.58 -7.14
CA ARG A 23 0.22 -17.88 -7.69
C ARG A 23 -0.98 -18.75 -8.04
N TYR A 24 -2.01 -18.72 -7.19
CA TYR A 24 -3.14 -19.64 -7.26
C TYR A 24 -4.41 -19.02 -7.85
N GLY A 25 -4.42 -17.71 -8.06
CA GLY A 25 -5.58 -16.95 -8.51
C GLY A 25 -6.26 -16.18 -7.38
N VAL A 26 -7.09 -15.22 -7.78
CA VAL A 26 -7.92 -14.43 -6.85
C VAL A 26 -9.01 -15.34 -6.27
N GLY A 27 -9.19 -15.29 -4.95
CA GLY A 27 -10.28 -16.01 -4.29
C GLY A 27 -11.60 -15.25 -4.40
N TYR A 28 -12.70 -15.96 -4.19
CA TYR A 28 -14.05 -15.41 -4.17
C TYR A 28 -14.77 -15.87 -2.91
N ILE A 29 -15.38 -14.92 -2.19
CA ILE A 29 -16.06 -15.19 -0.92
C ILE A 29 -17.38 -14.44 -0.84
N LYS A 30 -18.33 -14.95 -0.06
CA LYS A 30 -19.61 -14.28 0.23
C LYS A 30 -19.35 -13.00 1.02
N ARG A 31 -19.91 -11.88 0.58
CA ARG A 31 -19.80 -10.57 1.24
C ARG A 31 -20.14 -10.62 2.73
N GLU A 32 -21.20 -11.35 3.08
CA GLU A 32 -21.70 -11.53 4.45
C GLU A 32 -20.70 -12.17 5.42
N THR A 33 -19.70 -12.89 4.91
CA THR A 33 -18.69 -13.52 5.75
C THR A 33 -17.61 -12.55 6.23
N VAL A 34 -17.53 -11.36 5.62
CA VAL A 34 -16.61 -10.31 6.03
C VAL A 34 -17.14 -9.65 7.30
N ARG A 35 -16.39 -9.77 8.40
CA ARG A 35 -16.81 -9.27 9.72
C ARG A 35 -16.18 -7.94 10.12
N LYS A 36 -15.08 -7.55 9.48
CA LYS A 36 -14.32 -6.33 9.78
C LYS A 36 -14.33 -5.41 8.57
N ASN A 37 -14.44 -4.10 8.81
CA ASN A 37 -14.35 -3.07 7.78
C ASN A 37 -15.32 -3.29 6.61
N VAL A 38 -16.55 -3.74 6.89
CA VAL A 38 -17.57 -4.06 5.88
C VAL A 38 -17.86 -2.86 4.98
N ALA A 39 -17.85 -1.64 5.53
CA ALA A 39 -18.02 -0.41 4.78
C ALA A 39 -16.91 -0.14 3.75
N TRP A 40 -15.75 -0.79 3.87
CA TRP A 40 -14.61 -0.57 2.95
C TRP A 40 -14.66 -1.47 1.72
N ILE A 41 -15.58 -2.44 1.67
CA ILE A 41 -15.68 -3.41 0.58
C ILE A 41 -15.89 -2.70 -0.77
N ASP A 42 -16.73 -1.67 -0.78
CA ASP A 42 -17.18 -0.99 -2.02
C ASP A 42 -16.25 0.13 -2.49
N GLY A 43 -15.19 0.45 -1.75
CA GLY A 43 -14.22 1.46 -2.18
C GLY A 43 -12.99 0.87 -2.89
N TYR A 44 -12.31 1.72 -3.66
CA TYR A 44 -10.95 1.42 -4.11
C TYR A 44 -10.02 1.33 -2.92
N LYS A 45 -9.17 0.30 -2.90
CA LYS A 45 -8.21 0.09 -1.82
C LYS A 45 -6.84 -0.14 -2.43
N ILE A 46 -5.80 0.23 -1.69
CA ILE A 46 -4.43 -0.11 -2.04
C ILE A 46 -3.96 -1.12 -1.01
N LEU A 47 -3.47 -2.25 -1.50
CA LEU A 47 -2.92 -3.30 -0.66
C LEU A 47 -1.40 -3.22 -0.70
N ILE A 48 -0.80 -3.18 0.47
CA ILE A 48 0.64 -3.29 0.65
C ILE A 48 0.95 -4.56 1.45
N PRO A 49 1.98 -5.33 1.06
CA PRO A 49 2.35 -6.51 1.81
C PRO A 49 2.73 -6.13 3.24
N LYS A 50 2.30 -6.91 4.23
CA LYS A 50 2.75 -6.77 5.62
C LYS A 50 4.23 -7.11 5.76
N ALA A 51 4.71 -8.09 4.98
CA ALA A 51 6.10 -8.55 5.01
C ALA A 51 6.79 -8.14 3.71
N TRP A 52 7.76 -7.22 3.79
CA TRP A 52 8.55 -6.77 2.65
C TRP A 52 9.90 -6.21 3.09
N GLY A 53 10.89 -6.33 2.21
CA GLY A 53 12.26 -5.89 2.49
C GLY A 53 12.90 -6.61 3.67
N ILE A 54 14.01 -6.06 4.15
CA ILE A 54 14.81 -6.56 5.28
C ILE A 54 15.04 -5.52 6.37
N GLY A 55 14.61 -4.27 6.16
CA GLY A 55 14.91 -3.14 7.04
C GLY A 55 16.10 -2.31 6.56
N ASP A 56 16.53 -2.46 5.30
CA ASP A 56 17.60 -1.66 4.69
C ASP A 56 17.04 -0.74 3.62
N CYS A 57 17.04 0.56 3.91
CA CYS A 57 16.53 1.63 3.04
C CYS A 57 17.17 1.69 1.63
N LYS A 58 18.34 1.07 1.43
CA LYS A 58 19.02 1.06 0.12
C LYS A 58 18.43 0.07 -0.86
N VAL A 59 17.78 -0.98 -0.36
CA VAL A 59 17.24 -2.09 -1.17
C VAL A 59 15.75 -2.31 -0.94
N ASP A 60 15.22 -1.83 0.19
CA ASP A 60 13.82 -1.96 0.53
C ASP A 60 12.97 -0.99 -0.30
N TRP A 61 12.13 -1.57 -1.16
CA TRP A 61 11.15 -0.82 -1.94
C TRP A 61 9.77 -1.48 -1.85
N ILE A 62 8.74 -0.69 -1.57
CA ILE A 62 7.38 -1.22 -1.41
C ILE A 62 6.65 -1.28 -2.75
N THR A 63 6.00 -2.41 -3.03
CA THR A 63 5.20 -2.63 -4.23
C THR A 63 3.70 -2.69 -3.88
N PRO A 64 3.02 -1.53 -3.80
CA PRO A 64 1.58 -1.48 -3.60
C PRO A 64 0.84 -1.98 -4.85
N PHE A 65 -0.41 -2.36 -4.70
CA PHE A 65 -1.32 -2.56 -5.83
C PHE A 65 -2.75 -2.16 -5.48
N ILE A 66 -3.46 -1.62 -6.46
CA ILE A 66 -4.85 -1.21 -6.32
C ILE A 66 -5.74 -2.45 -6.46
N VAL A 67 -6.76 -2.52 -5.63
CA VAL A 67 -7.85 -3.48 -5.74
C VAL A 67 -9.17 -2.74 -5.92
N GLU A 68 -9.98 -3.25 -6.84
CA GLU A 68 -11.28 -2.67 -7.21
C GLU A 68 -12.30 -2.77 -6.06
N PRO A 69 -13.37 -1.96 -6.09
CA PRO A 69 -14.59 -2.18 -5.31
C PRO A 69 -15.09 -3.63 -5.36
N GLY A 70 -15.76 -4.06 -4.28
CA GLY A 70 -16.19 -5.45 -4.14
C GLY A 70 -15.02 -6.38 -3.82
N SER A 71 -14.15 -5.97 -2.89
CA SER A 71 -12.97 -6.74 -2.50
C SER A 71 -12.64 -6.69 -1.01
N CYS A 72 -11.99 -7.75 -0.53
CA CYS A 72 -11.42 -7.85 0.82
C CYS A 72 -10.09 -8.63 0.80
N CYS A 73 -9.35 -8.59 1.91
CA CYS A 73 -8.06 -9.26 2.03
C CYS A 73 -7.84 -9.87 3.42
N THR A 74 -6.87 -10.79 3.52
CA THR A 74 -6.35 -11.26 4.82
C THR A 74 -5.32 -10.28 5.40
N GLU A 75 -4.94 -10.49 6.66
CA GLU A 75 -3.92 -9.72 7.40
C GLU A 75 -2.49 -9.84 6.83
N THR A 76 -2.30 -10.56 5.72
CA THR A 76 -1.07 -10.55 4.92
C THR A 76 -0.86 -9.23 4.20
N TYR A 77 -1.91 -8.43 4.05
CA TYR A 77 -1.88 -7.10 3.49
C TYR A 77 -2.32 -6.07 4.53
N LEU A 78 -1.69 -4.90 4.50
CA LEU A 78 -2.27 -3.70 5.06
C LEU A 78 -3.08 -2.99 3.97
N VAL A 79 -4.09 -2.25 4.41
CA VAL A 79 -5.01 -1.52 3.53
C VAL A 79 -4.76 -0.03 3.68
N ILE A 80 -4.57 0.66 2.55
CA ILE A 80 -4.61 2.12 2.45
C ILE A 80 -5.90 2.51 1.72
N GLY A 81 -6.63 3.49 2.25
CA GLY A 81 -7.99 3.86 1.80
C GLY A 81 -9.06 3.42 2.80
N PRO A 82 -10.32 3.22 2.36
CA PRO A 82 -10.79 3.20 0.97
C PRO A 82 -10.84 4.59 0.30
N TYR A 83 -10.96 4.61 -1.03
CA TYR A 83 -11.12 5.78 -1.87
C TYR A 83 -12.30 5.62 -2.84
N ASP A 84 -12.95 6.74 -3.19
CA ASP A 84 -14.13 6.72 -4.06
C ASP A 84 -13.77 6.69 -5.56
N SER A 85 -12.53 7.02 -5.91
CA SER A 85 -12.04 7.07 -7.29
C SER A 85 -10.76 6.28 -7.46
N ARG A 86 -10.68 5.53 -8.56
CA ARG A 86 -9.45 4.88 -9.02
C ARG A 86 -8.30 5.87 -9.17
N GLN A 87 -8.58 7.06 -9.68
CA GLN A 87 -7.57 8.10 -9.89
C GLN A 87 -6.92 8.54 -8.57
N ILE A 88 -7.71 8.72 -7.50
CA ILE A 88 -7.18 9.06 -6.18
C ILE A 88 -6.28 7.91 -5.68
N ALA A 89 -6.71 6.66 -5.85
CA ALA A 89 -5.89 5.51 -5.48
C ALA A 89 -4.57 5.45 -6.27
N GLU A 90 -4.58 5.82 -7.54
CA GLU A 90 -3.37 5.93 -8.39
C GLU A 90 -2.43 7.04 -7.92
N HIS A 91 -2.95 8.21 -7.53
CA HIS A 91 -2.15 9.29 -6.93
C HIS A 91 -1.52 8.89 -5.57
N VAL A 92 -2.23 8.10 -4.77
CA VAL A 92 -1.70 7.57 -3.52
C VAL A 92 -0.62 6.54 -3.80
N VAL A 93 -0.83 5.63 -4.77
CA VAL A 93 0.21 4.70 -5.21
C VAL A 93 1.44 5.47 -5.65
N SER A 94 1.31 6.50 -6.51
CA SER A 94 2.47 7.28 -6.96
C SER A 94 3.20 7.93 -5.78
N TYR A 95 2.48 8.43 -4.77
CA TYR A 95 3.09 8.97 -3.56
C TYR A 95 3.92 7.92 -2.79
N THR A 96 3.43 6.68 -2.66
CA THR A 96 4.22 5.60 -2.03
C THR A 96 5.47 5.23 -2.82
N GLN A 97 5.58 5.64 -4.08
CA GLN A 97 6.75 5.41 -4.94
C GLN A 97 7.76 6.56 -4.91
N THR A 98 7.59 7.53 -4.01
CA THR A 98 8.56 8.63 -3.82
C THR A 98 9.70 8.19 -2.89
N LYS A 99 10.89 8.78 -3.07
CA LYS A 99 12.03 8.54 -2.19
C LYS A 99 11.79 9.11 -0.80
N LEU A 100 11.13 10.26 -0.70
CA LEU A 100 10.76 10.83 0.59
C LEU A 100 9.87 9.87 1.39
N PHE A 101 8.89 9.23 0.75
CA PHE A 101 8.06 8.22 1.41
C PHE A 101 8.92 7.07 1.99
N HIS A 102 9.83 6.52 1.19
CA HIS A 102 10.69 5.41 1.61
C HIS A 102 11.67 5.81 2.70
N LEU A 103 12.22 7.02 2.66
CA LEU A 103 13.03 7.57 3.74
C LEU A 103 12.23 7.60 5.04
N LEU A 104 11.03 8.18 5.04
CA LEU A 104 10.20 8.34 6.24
C LEU A 104 9.78 6.98 6.84
N VAL A 105 9.48 6.00 5.99
CA VAL A 105 9.22 4.63 6.43
C VAL A 105 10.47 3.99 7.05
N SER A 106 11.65 4.22 6.45
CA SER A 106 12.91 3.64 6.93
C SER A 106 13.32 4.08 8.32
N ILE A 107 12.83 5.24 8.80
CA ILE A 107 13.08 5.74 10.16
C ILE A 107 12.59 4.74 11.22
N VAL A 108 11.48 4.04 10.94
CA VAL A 108 10.86 3.08 11.88
C VAL A 108 11.03 1.63 11.42
N LYS A 109 11.09 1.39 10.11
CA LYS A 109 11.16 0.05 9.54
C LYS A 109 12.56 -0.54 9.69
N ILE A 110 12.72 -1.42 10.69
CA ILE A 110 13.99 -2.13 10.98
C ILE A 110 13.96 -3.63 10.65
N THR A 111 12.80 -4.20 10.28
CA THR A 111 12.68 -5.63 9.91
C THR A 111 11.75 -5.80 8.71
N GLN A 112 11.65 -7.04 8.22
CA GLN A 112 10.70 -7.41 7.16
C GLN A 112 9.24 -7.21 7.58
N ASN A 113 8.90 -7.46 8.84
CA ASN A 113 7.52 -7.36 9.33
C ASN A 113 7.13 -5.90 9.54
N THR A 114 6.46 -5.32 8.55
CA THR A 114 6.18 -3.90 8.43
C THR A 114 4.70 -3.63 8.67
N MET A 115 4.35 -3.41 9.95
CA MET A 115 2.99 -3.09 10.39
C MET A 115 2.69 -1.59 10.28
N GLN A 116 1.44 -1.19 10.52
CA GLN A 116 0.96 0.21 10.44
C GLN A 116 1.89 1.24 11.12
N LYS A 117 2.51 0.90 12.25
CA LYS A 117 3.44 1.79 12.98
C LYS A 117 4.68 2.20 12.17
N ALA A 118 5.10 1.40 11.19
CA ALA A 118 6.23 1.74 10.33
C ALA A 118 5.97 2.97 9.45
N TYR A 119 4.70 3.34 9.26
CA TYR A 119 4.28 4.47 8.43
C TYR A 119 3.91 5.70 9.26
N SER A 120 4.16 5.71 10.58
CA SER A 120 3.69 6.77 11.49
C SER A 120 4.29 8.15 11.20
N PHE A 121 5.46 8.23 10.54
CA PHE A 121 6.07 9.50 10.12
C PHE A 121 5.73 9.90 8.69
N VAL A 122 4.94 9.10 7.96
CA VAL A 122 4.54 9.42 6.59
C VAL A 122 3.35 10.39 6.62
N PRO A 123 3.51 11.64 6.15
CA PRO A 123 2.42 12.62 6.15
C PRO A 123 1.39 12.31 5.06
N ILE A 124 0.10 12.47 5.39
CA ILE A 124 -0.98 12.42 4.41
C ILE A 124 -0.92 13.64 3.50
N GLN A 125 -1.07 13.42 2.20
CA GLN A 125 -1.10 14.47 1.18
C GLN A 125 -2.52 14.75 0.70
N ASP A 126 -2.69 15.86 -0.01
CA ASP A 126 -3.86 16.05 -0.86
C ASP A 126 -3.70 15.20 -2.13
N PHE A 127 -4.52 14.16 -2.25
CA PHE A 127 -4.51 13.23 -3.37
C PHE A 127 -5.48 13.63 -4.50
N SER A 128 -5.96 14.88 -4.53
CA SER A 128 -6.59 15.46 -5.72
C SER A 128 -5.63 15.51 -6.92
N LYS A 129 -4.32 15.46 -6.66
CA LYS A 129 -3.24 15.33 -7.65
C LYS A 129 -2.19 14.29 -7.22
N SER A 130 -1.35 13.88 -8.17
CA SER A 130 -0.12 13.13 -7.88
C SER A 130 0.94 14.01 -7.22
N TRP A 131 1.92 13.35 -6.58
CA TRP A 131 3.09 13.99 -5.98
C TRP A 131 4.37 13.38 -6.52
N THR A 132 5.34 14.24 -6.83
CA THR A 132 6.72 13.90 -7.16
C THR A 132 7.65 14.22 -6.00
N ASP A 133 8.85 13.61 -5.97
CA ASP A 133 9.87 13.95 -4.98
C ASP A 133 10.21 15.45 -5.00
N ALA A 134 10.38 16.05 -6.17
CA ALA A 134 10.67 17.48 -6.30
C ALA A 134 9.58 18.38 -5.68
N GLU A 135 8.30 18.08 -5.92
CA GLU A 135 7.18 18.82 -5.31
C GLU A 135 7.14 18.64 -3.78
N LEU A 136 7.44 17.44 -3.29
CA LEU A 136 7.47 17.16 -1.86
C LEU A 136 8.64 17.87 -1.18
N TYR A 137 9.83 17.86 -1.78
CA TYR A 137 11.01 18.56 -1.28
C TYR A 137 10.73 20.07 -1.17
N ALA A 138 10.14 20.67 -2.20
CA ALA A 138 9.75 22.06 -2.19
C ALA A 138 8.67 22.36 -1.13
N LYS A 139 7.64 21.50 -1.02
CA LYS A 139 6.56 21.65 -0.04
C LYS A 139 7.06 21.65 1.41
N TYR A 140 8.04 20.80 1.72
CA TYR A 140 8.57 20.65 3.07
C TYR A 140 9.83 21.49 3.32
N GLY A 141 10.29 22.26 2.34
CA GLY A 141 11.43 23.17 2.48
C GLY A 141 12.75 22.45 2.71
N LEU A 142 12.96 21.28 2.09
CA LEU A 142 14.21 20.54 2.23
C LEU A 142 15.37 21.31 1.60
N THR A 143 16.51 21.29 2.28
CA THR A 143 17.76 21.86 1.80
C THR A 143 18.42 20.96 0.76
N ALA A 144 19.32 21.52 -0.05
CA ALA A 144 20.09 20.75 -1.04
C ALA A 144 20.83 19.56 -0.40
N ALA A 145 21.42 19.75 0.79
CA ALA A 145 22.13 18.70 1.49
C ALA A 145 21.20 17.54 1.94
N GLU A 146 19.98 17.86 2.38
CA GLU A 146 18.98 16.84 2.72
C GLU A 146 18.49 16.09 1.50
N ILE A 147 18.25 16.81 0.39
CA ILE A 147 17.86 16.20 -0.89
C ILE A 147 18.97 15.24 -1.36
N ASP A 148 20.23 15.69 -1.41
CA ASP A 148 21.37 14.87 -1.80
C ASP A 148 21.52 13.63 -0.90
N PHE A 149 21.26 13.78 0.40
CA PHE A 149 21.22 12.65 1.32
C PHE A 149 20.14 11.64 0.92
N ILE A 150 18.90 12.08 0.66
CA ILE A 150 17.80 11.19 0.26
C ILE A 150 18.13 10.50 -1.07
N GLU A 151 18.58 11.24 -2.07
CA GLU A 151 18.90 10.76 -3.41
C GLU A 151 20.07 9.75 -3.40
N SER A 152 21.04 9.95 -2.50
CA SER A 152 22.18 9.04 -2.33
C SER A 152 21.82 7.76 -1.58
N LYS A 153 20.89 7.81 -0.62
CA LYS A 153 20.53 6.67 0.24
C LYS A 153 19.41 5.81 -0.33
N ILE A 154 18.37 6.44 -0.87
CA ILE A 154 17.16 5.75 -1.33
C ILE A 154 17.27 5.48 -2.83
N LYS A 155 17.29 4.20 -3.18
CA LYS A 155 17.39 3.73 -4.57
C LYS A 155 16.06 3.07 -4.98
N PRO A 156 15.37 3.61 -6.01
CA PRO A 156 14.24 2.92 -6.62
C PRO A 156 14.66 1.57 -7.17
N MET A 157 13.72 0.62 -7.23
CA MET A 157 13.93 -0.58 -8.04
C MET A 157 14.04 -0.18 -9.52
N GLU A 158 15.10 -0.63 -10.19
CA GLU A 158 15.24 -0.57 -11.66
C GLU A 158 14.19 -1.45 -12.36
#